data_AF-A0A1F8R307-F1
#
_entry.id   AF-A0A1F8R307-F1
#
_cell.length_a   1.000
_cell.length_b   1.000
_cell.length_c   1.000
_cell.angle_alpha   90.00
_cell.angle_beta   90.00
_cell.angle_gamma   90.00
#
_symmetry.space_group_name_H-M   'P 1'
#
loop_
_entity.id
_entity.type
_entity.pdbx_description
1 polymer ?
#
loop_
_entity_poly.entity_id
_entity_poly.type
_entity_poly.pdbx_seq_one_letter_code
_entity_poly.pdbx_strand_id
1 'polypeptide(L)'
;MPWITPYTRFIILVIAGLAGVIAAGLTAVLQDNLVYLLFRPKNTPPPPKKEARIWVVYFLSVLICIMGGAFTAIELLPRPEVYITSPIEVGKHATVTVKTLPGTGCSIEYLLPSGEPSQSQELKPKDADANGICAWCWQIGTNTTPGKGQVIVTVGDTEKKTYKGVIEVIKPISSP
;
A
#
# COMPACT_ATOMS: atom_id res chain seq x y z
N MET A 1 -11.78 25.77 4.90
CA MET A 1 -12.90 24.83 4.69
C MET A 1 -12.30 23.46 4.45
N PRO A 2 -12.43 22.47 5.36
CA PRO A 2 -11.81 21.17 5.17
C PRO A 2 -12.65 20.36 4.16
N TRP A 3 -12.01 19.94 3.07
CA TRP A 3 -12.57 19.05 2.07
C TRP A 3 -12.61 17.64 2.64
N ILE A 4 -13.73 17.29 3.27
CA ILE A 4 -14.04 15.93 3.69
C ILE A 4 -14.07 15.08 2.42
N THR A 5 -13.11 14.19 2.25
CA THR A 5 -13.05 13.32 1.08
C THR A 5 -14.33 12.49 1.00
N PRO A 6 -14.80 12.12 -0.21
CA PRO A 6 -16.05 11.36 -0.38
C PRO A 6 -16.07 10.07 0.46
N TYR A 7 -14.89 9.49 0.72
CA TYR A 7 -14.69 8.35 1.61
C TYR A 7 -15.12 8.62 3.05
N THR A 8 -14.77 9.76 3.64
CA THR A 8 -15.11 10.07 5.03
C THR A 8 -16.62 10.29 5.22
N ARG A 9 -17.32 10.84 4.22
CA ARG A 9 -18.79 10.94 4.23
C ARG A 9 -19.47 9.57 4.15
N PHE A 10 -18.92 8.66 3.35
CA PHE A 10 -19.44 7.29 3.25
C PHE A 10 -19.27 6.51 4.55
N ILE A 11 -18.10 6.64 5.21
CA ILE A 11 -17.82 6.00 6.50
C ILE A 11 -18.79 6.48 7.59
N ILE A 12 -19.04 7.79 7.69
CA ILE A 12 -19.97 8.34 8.69
C ILE A 12 -21.39 7.83 8.47
N LEU A 13 -21.85 7.74 7.22
CA LEU A 13 -23.19 7.22 6.90
C LEU A 13 -23.33 5.71 7.21
N VAL A 14 -22.27 4.93 6.96
CA VAL A 14 -22.25 3.49 7.27
C VAL A 14 -22.23 3.25 8.79
N ILE A 15 -21.47 4.03 9.55
CA ILE A 15 -21.44 3.95 11.02
C ILE A 15 -22.81 4.32 11.62
N ALA A 16 -23.46 5.37 11.10
CA ALA A 16 -24.80 5.77 11.56
C ALA A 16 -25.86 4.71 11.25
N GLY A 17 -25.77 4.02 10.11
CA GLY A 17 -26.65 2.91 9.76
C GLY A 17 -26.44 1.68 10.65
N LEU A 18 -25.18 1.32 10.96
CA LEU A 18 -24.83 0.18 11.80
C LEU A 18 -25.30 0.33 13.25
N ALA A 19 -25.26 1.54 13.81
CA ALA A 19 -25.76 1.80 15.16
C ALA A 19 -27.27 1.47 15.30
N GLY A 20 -28.06 1.74 14.27
CA GLY A 20 -29.49 1.41 14.25
C GLY A 20 -29.79 -0.09 14.22
N VAL A 21 -29.01 -0.86 13.45
CA VAL A 21 -29.19 -2.32 13.34
C VAL A 21 -28.79 -3.04 14.63
N ILE A 22 -27.71 -2.58 15.29
CA ILE A 22 -27.28 -3.13 16.58
C ILE A 22 -28.32 -2.85 17.67
N ALA A 23 -28.89 -1.65 17.70
CA ALA A 23 -29.93 -1.31 18.68
C ALA A 23 -31.20 -2.16 18.50
N ALA A 24 -31.63 -2.40 17.26
CA ALA A 24 -32.80 -3.24 16.97
C ALA A 24 -32.57 -4.72 17.30
N GLY A 25 -31.38 -5.26 16.99
CA GLY A 25 -31.03 -6.65 17.31
C GLY A 25 -30.90 -6.87 18.82
N LEU A 26 -30.28 -5.93 19.54
CA LEU A 26 -30.10 -6.02 20.99
C LEU A 26 -31.43 -5.87 21.74
N THR A 27 -32.33 -5.00 21.28
CA THR A 27 -33.67 -4.86 21.87
C THR A 27 -34.52 -6.11 21.64
N ALA A 28 -34.52 -6.70 20.46
CA ALA A 28 -35.23 -7.97 20.21
C ALA A 28 -34.74 -9.11 21.13
N VAL A 29 -33.42 -9.26 21.26
CA VAL A 29 -32.81 -10.28 22.13
C VAL A 29 -33.08 -10.02 23.62
N LEU A 30 -33.03 -8.77 24.06
CA LEU A 30 -33.35 -8.41 25.45
C LEU A 30 -34.82 -8.63 25.76
N GLN A 31 -35.73 -8.29 24.84
CA GLN A 31 -37.18 -8.40 25.07
C GLN A 31 -37.63 -9.86 25.15
N ASP A 32 -37.11 -10.73 24.27
CA ASP A 32 -37.40 -12.16 24.34
C ASP A 32 -36.82 -12.80 25.60
N ASN A 33 -35.61 -12.40 26.04
CA ASN A 33 -34.98 -12.97 27.23
C ASN A 33 -35.58 -12.43 28.55
N LEU A 34 -35.97 -11.14 28.60
CA LEU A 34 -36.63 -10.55 29.78
C LEU A 34 -38.05 -11.08 29.98
N VAL A 35 -38.83 -11.23 28.90
CA VAL A 35 -40.17 -11.82 28.98
C VAL A 35 -40.08 -13.28 29.45
N TYR A 36 -39.09 -14.03 28.95
CA TYR A 36 -38.82 -15.40 29.42
C TYR A 36 -38.41 -15.50 30.89
N LEU A 37 -37.62 -14.54 31.39
CA LEU A 37 -37.16 -14.53 32.77
C LEU A 37 -38.23 -14.02 33.76
N LEU A 38 -39.08 -13.08 33.34
CA LEU A 38 -40.11 -12.47 34.20
C LEU A 38 -41.40 -13.30 34.28
N PHE A 39 -41.77 -14.04 33.23
CA PHE A 39 -43.05 -14.77 33.16
C PHE A 39 -42.90 -16.29 33.19
N ARG A 40 -41.90 -16.82 33.90
CA ARG A 40 -41.70 -18.27 34.02
C ARG A 40 -42.80 -18.91 34.89
N PRO A 41 -43.69 -19.78 34.37
CA PRO A 41 -44.48 -20.65 35.23
C PRO A 41 -43.54 -21.70 35.85
N LYS A 42 -43.69 -21.95 37.15
CA LYS A 42 -42.72 -22.65 38.01
C LYS A 42 -42.30 -24.07 37.57
N ASN A 43 -43.01 -24.69 36.61
CA ASN A 43 -42.91 -26.13 36.29
C ASN A 43 -42.68 -26.45 34.80
N THR A 44 -42.01 -25.60 34.01
CA THR A 44 -41.65 -25.98 32.63
C THR A 44 -40.25 -26.63 32.56
N PRO A 45 -40.07 -27.70 31.76
CA PRO A 45 -38.77 -28.34 31.56
C PRO A 45 -37.74 -27.36 30.96
N PRO A 46 -36.44 -27.54 31.24
CA PRO A 46 -35.39 -26.69 30.68
C PRO A 46 -35.37 -26.78 29.14
N PRO A 47 -35.11 -25.68 28.42
CA PRO A 47 -35.09 -25.71 26.96
C PRO A 47 -34.00 -26.66 26.45
N PRO A 48 -34.24 -27.36 25.32
CA PRO A 48 -33.24 -28.23 24.71
C PRO A 48 -32.01 -27.40 24.31
N LYS A 49 -30.84 -27.79 24.84
CA LYS A 49 -29.56 -27.06 24.80
C LYS A 49 -28.89 -26.99 23.40
N LYS A 50 -29.63 -27.11 22.30
CA LYS A 50 -29.08 -27.49 20.98
C LYS A 50 -29.29 -26.52 19.80
N GLU A 51 -29.75 -25.30 20.02
CA GLU A 51 -29.98 -24.35 18.92
C GLU A 51 -29.04 -23.13 18.97
N ALA A 52 -28.59 -22.70 20.16
CA ALA A 52 -27.79 -21.48 20.32
C ALA A 52 -26.40 -21.53 19.65
N ARG A 53 -25.86 -22.72 19.34
CA ARG A 53 -24.54 -22.88 18.72
C ARG A 53 -24.55 -22.61 17.21
N ILE A 54 -25.70 -22.81 16.56
CA ILE A 54 -25.80 -22.67 15.09
C ILE A 54 -25.85 -21.19 14.72
N TRP A 55 -26.67 -20.40 15.43
CA TRP A 55 -26.80 -18.95 15.18
C TRP A 55 -25.50 -18.18 15.43
N VAL A 56 -24.70 -18.57 16.44
CA VAL A 56 -23.39 -17.95 16.68
C VAL A 56 -22.42 -18.22 15.54
N VAL A 57 -22.41 -19.43 14.97
CA VAL A 57 -21.55 -19.77 13.83
C VAL A 57 -21.99 -19.02 12.57
N TYR A 58 -23.31 -18.92 12.31
CA TYR A 58 -23.84 -18.12 11.21
C TYR A 58 -23.55 -16.62 11.38
N PHE A 59 -23.68 -16.08 12.59
CA PHE A 59 -23.39 -14.68 12.84
C PHE A 59 -21.89 -14.38 12.74
N LEU A 60 -21.03 -15.28 13.23
CA LEU A 60 -19.58 -15.16 13.06
C LEU A 60 -19.18 -15.33 11.60
N SER A 61 -19.80 -16.25 10.84
CA SER A 61 -19.50 -16.45 9.42
C SER A 61 -19.98 -15.30 8.57
N VAL A 62 -21.16 -14.75 8.86
CA VAL A 62 -21.69 -13.55 8.21
C VAL A 62 -20.88 -12.33 8.60
N LEU A 63 -20.45 -12.18 9.86
CA LEU A 63 -19.52 -11.13 10.28
C LEU A 63 -18.16 -11.27 9.59
N ILE A 64 -17.62 -12.48 9.45
CA ILE A 64 -16.40 -12.74 8.68
C ILE A 64 -16.62 -12.50 7.18
N CYS A 65 -17.80 -12.70 6.61
CA CYS A 65 -18.09 -12.33 5.21
C CYS A 65 -18.26 -10.82 5.02
N ILE A 66 -18.88 -10.12 5.97
CA ILE A 66 -19.11 -8.66 5.91
C ILE A 66 -17.79 -7.92 6.21
N MET A 67 -17.02 -8.38 7.20
CA MET A 67 -15.70 -7.83 7.52
C MET A 67 -14.62 -8.35 6.57
N GLY A 68 -14.79 -9.55 6.00
CA GLY A 68 -13.89 -10.18 5.02
C GLY A 68 -14.15 -9.77 3.58
N GLY A 69 -15.20 -9.00 3.30
CA GLY A 69 -15.33 -8.23 2.05
C GLY A 69 -14.32 -7.08 1.96
N ALA A 70 -13.66 -6.77 3.08
CA ALA A 70 -12.42 -6.00 3.14
C ALA A 70 -11.34 -6.80 3.88
N PHE A 71 -11.28 -8.13 3.67
CA PHE A 71 -9.95 -8.71 3.50
C PHE A 71 -9.47 -8.05 2.24
N THR A 72 -8.85 -6.87 2.44
CA THR A 72 -8.13 -6.16 1.40
C THR A 72 -7.40 -7.25 0.68
N ALA A 73 -7.49 -7.28 -0.65
CA ALA A 73 -6.41 -7.87 -1.39
C ALA A 73 -5.17 -7.37 -0.65
N ILE A 74 -4.51 -8.26 0.08
CA ILE A 74 -3.09 -8.11 0.35
C ILE A 74 -2.61 -8.24 -1.08
N GLU A 75 -2.72 -7.14 -1.85
CA GLU A 75 -2.01 -6.98 -3.09
C GLU A 75 -0.64 -7.37 -2.64
N LEU A 76 -0.21 -8.54 -3.11
CA LEU A 76 1.16 -8.98 -2.98
C LEU A 76 1.90 -7.82 -3.60
N LEU A 77 2.34 -6.87 -2.76
CA LEU A 77 2.72 -5.55 -3.23
C LEU A 77 3.75 -5.83 -4.28
N PRO A 78 3.46 -5.52 -5.56
CA PRO A 78 4.33 -5.93 -6.63
C PRO A 78 5.70 -5.41 -6.22
N ARG A 79 6.66 -6.34 -6.07
CA ARG A 79 8.01 -6.00 -5.62
C ARG A 79 8.41 -4.79 -6.46
N PRO A 80 8.83 -3.67 -5.84
CA PRO A 80 9.12 -2.47 -6.61
C PRO A 80 10.03 -2.83 -7.76
N GLU A 81 9.57 -2.55 -8.97
CA GLU A 81 10.25 -2.93 -10.20
C GLU A 81 11.07 -1.75 -10.66
N VAL A 82 12.37 -1.97 -10.86
CA VAL A 82 13.34 -0.93 -11.18
C VAL A 82 13.87 -1.14 -12.58
N TYR A 83 13.65 -0.15 -13.44
CA TYR A 83 14.11 -0.09 -14.82
C TYR A 83 15.24 0.93 -14.92
N ILE A 84 16.34 0.55 -15.56
CA ILE A 84 17.55 1.37 -15.69
C ILE A 84 18.03 1.30 -17.13
N THR A 85 18.30 2.46 -17.73
CA THR A 85 18.89 2.53 -19.08
C THR A 85 20.40 2.26 -19.01
N SER A 86 20.86 1.16 -19.61
CA SER A 86 22.28 0.81 -19.73
C SER A 86 22.49 -0.05 -20.98
N PRO A 87 23.63 0.08 -21.70
CA PRO A 87 24.73 1.04 -21.50
C PRO A 87 24.37 2.46 -21.95
N ILE A 88 25.14 3.47 -21.50
CA ILE A 88 24.92 4.88 -21.86
C ILE A 88 26.23 5.61 -22.18
N GLU A 89 26.21 6.49 -23.18
CA GLU A 89 27.36 7.32 -23.51
C GLU A 89 27.50 8.52 -22.55
N VAL A 90 28.74 8.97 -22.32
CA VAL A 90 29.00 10.25 -21.65
C VAL A 90 28.30 11.41 -22.37
N GLY A 91 27.75 12.35 -21.60
CA GLY A 91 26.98 13.47 -22.14
C GLY A 91 25.51 13.15 -22.49
N LYS A 92 25.07 11.89 -22.42
CA LYS A 92 23.67 11.49 -22.62
C LYS A 92 22.88 11.45 -21.31
N HIS A 93 21.56 11.31 -21.42
CA HIS A 93 20.63 11.28 -20.29
C HIS A 93 20.35 9.85 -19.84
N ALA A 94 20.73 9.52 -18.61
CA ALA A 94 20.36 8.27 -17.95
C ALA A 94 18.95 8.40 -17.40
N THR A 95 18.14 7.35 -17.54
CA THR A 95 16.78 7.29 -17.00
C THR A 95 16.63 6.08 -16.08
N VAL A 96 16.03 6.32 -14.91
CA VAL A 96 15.64 5.29 -13.96
C VAL A 96 14.17 5.44 -13.64
N THR A 97 13.43 4.35 -13.76
CA THR A 97 12.00 4.30 -13.45
C THR A 97 11.74 3.21 -12.44
N VAL A 98 10.95 3.52 -11.42
CA VAL A 98 10.60 2.62 -10.34
C VAL A 98 9.09 2.58 -10.21
N LYS A 99 8.53 1.38 -10.21
CA LYS A 99 7.10 1.16 -9.99
C LYS A 99 6.87 0.68 -8.56
N THR A 100 6.04 1.40 -7.80
CA THR A 100 5.71 1.18 -6.39
C THR A 100 4.23 1.55 -6.14
N LEU A 101 3.81 1.67 -4.88
CA LEU A 101 2.50 2.17 -4.51
C LEU A 101 2.40 3.70 -4.69
N PRO A 102 1.26 4.23 -5.13
CA PRO A 102 1.02 5.68 -5.21
C PRO A 102 1.30 6.39 -3.88
N GLY A 103 1.99 7.54 -3.94
CA GLY A 103 2.33 8.35 -2.76
C GLY A 103 3.47 7.81 -1.89
N THR A 104 4.15 6.74 -2.30
CA THR A 104 5.33 6.22 -1.58
C THR A 104 6.54 7.11 -1.82
N GLY A 105 7.29 7.45 -0.76
CA GLY A 105 8.56 8.16 -0.88
C GLY A 105 9.64 7.32 -1.59
N CYS A 106 10.27 7.91 -2.61
CA CYS A 106 11.40 7.32 -3.32
C CYS A 106 12.63 8.24 -3.29
N SER A 107 13.81 7.68 -3.05
CA SER A 107 15.09 8.38 -3.18
C SER A 107 16.04 7.65 -4.12
N ILE A 108 16.90 8.42 -4.78
CA ILE A 108 17.91 7.92 -5.71
C ILE A 108 19.27 8.51 -5.36
N GLU A 109 20.28 7.68 -5.47
CA GLU A 109 21.69 8.05 -5.41
C GLU A 109 22.42 7.35 -6.56
N TYR A 110 23.27 8.10 -7.26
CA TYR A 110 24.09 7.55 -8.33
C TYR A 110 25.56 7.77 -7.99
N LEU A 111 26.31 6.67 -7.89
CA LEU A 111 27.75 6.68 -7.73
C LEU A 111 28.40 6.57 -9.13
N LEU A 112 29.25 7.53 -9.43
CA LEU A 112 30.07 7.54 -10.64
C LEU A 112 31.03 6.34 -10.65
N PRO A 113 31.58 5.95 -11.81
CA PRO A 113 32.61 4.90 -11.88
C PRO A 113 33.85 5.18 -11.02
N SER A 114 34.11 6.46 -10.67
CA SER A 114 35.15 6.87 -9.72
C SER A 114 34.84 6.55 -8.26
N GLY A 115 33.59 6.18 -7.95
CA GLY A 115 33.08 5.96 -6.59
C GLY A 115 32.48 7.21 -5.93
N GLU A 116 32.55 8.38 -6.58
CA GLU A 116 31.98 9.61 -6.04
C GLU A 116 30.47 9.73 -6.32
N PRO A 117 29.69 10.32 -5.40
CA PRO A 117 28.27 10.56 -5.62
C PRO A 117 28.06 11.65 -6.67
N SER A 118 27.11 11.43 -7.57
CA SER A 118 26.71 12.37 -8.58
C SER A 118 26.07 13.61 -7.96
N GLN A 119 26.52 14.78 -8.40
CA GLN A 119 26.03 16.09 -7.95
C GLN A 119 24.87 16.61 -8.80
N SER A 120 24.23 15.76 -9.61
CA SER A 120 23.13 16.19 -10.48
C SER A 120 21.94 16.68 -9.66
N GLN A 121 21.44 17.87 -9.98
CA GLN A 121 20.29 18.48 -9.30
C GLN A 121 18.98 17.71 -9.54
N GLU A 122 18.94 16.84 -10.55
CA GLU A 122 17.75 16.07 -10.94
C GLU A 122 17.59 14.78 -10.11
N LEU A 123 18.63 14.38 -9.37
CA LEU A 123 18.65 13.22 -8.45
C LEU A 123 18.11 13.57 -7.07
N LYS A 124 16.95 14.24 -7.02
CA LYS A 124 16.27 14.57 -5.76
C LYS A 124 15.26 13.48 -5.39
N PRO A 125 14.98 13.27 -4.08
CA PRO A 125 13.87 12.44 -3.64
C PRO A 125 12.55 12.92 -4.24
N LYS A 126 11.67 11.98 -4.57
CA LYS A 126 10.35 12.22 -5.17
C LYS A 126 9.35 11.21 -4.62
N ASP A 127 8.09 11.60 -4.53
CA ASP A 127 7.01 10.69 -4.22
C ASP A 127 6.46 10.05 -5.49
N ALA A 128 6.01 8.80 -5.39
CA ALA A 128 5.39 8.08 -6.48
C ALA A 128 4.07 8.76 -6.90
N ASP A 129 3.87 8.89 -8.22
CA ASP A 129 2.67 9.51 -8.77
C ASP A 129 1.38 8.68 -8.52
N ALA A 130 0.25 9.12 -9.06
CA ALA A 130 -1.03 8.41 -8.93
C ALA A 130 -1.02 6.99 -9.53
N ASN A 131 -0.09 6.68 -10.42
CA ASN A 131 0.13 5.37 -11.00
C ASN A 131 1.20 4.56 -10.25
N GLY A 132 1.77 5.13 -9.19
CA GLY A 132 2.83 4.52 -8.41
C GLY A 132 4.20 4.58 -9.09
N ILE A 133 4.45 5.56 -9.96
CA ILE A 133 5.70 5.66 -10.73
C ILE A 133 6.59 6.76 -10.15
N CYS A 134 7.83 6.41 -9.85
CA CYS A 134 8.92 7.33 -9.54
C CYS A 134 9.94 7.31 -10.71
N ALA A 135 10.15 8.44 -11.37
CA ALA A 135 11.08 8.54 -12.51
C ALA A 135 12.11 9.65 -12.33
N TRP A 136 13.36 9.33 -12.68
CA TRP A 136 14.47 10.27 -12.73
C TRP A 136 15.14 10.17 -14.08
N CYS A 137 15.46 11.34 -14.63
CA CYS A 137 16.27 11.51 -15.80
C CYS A 137 17.38 12.47 -15.39
N TRP A 138 18.64 12.15 -15.73
CA TRP A 138 19.77 13.04 -15.49
C TRP A 138 20.87 12.87 -16.54
N GLN A 139 21.59 13.94 -16.82
CA GLN A 139 22.72 13.89 -17.74
C GLN A 139 23.98 13.32 -17.07
N ILE A 140 24.65 12.39 -17.74
CA ILE A 140 26.00 11.94 -17.38
C ILE A 140 27.00 13.00 -17.82
N GLY A 141 27.84 13.47 -16.89
CA GLY A 141 28.84 14.49 -17.19
C GLY A 141 29.78 14.08 -18.32
N THR A 142 30.15 15.01 -19.19
CA THR A 142 31.08 14.75 -20.31
C THR A 142 32.49 14.40 -19.83
N ASN A 143 32.86 14.82 -18.62
CA ASN A 143 34.14 14.52 -17.98
C ASN A 143 34.13 13.22 -17.16
N THR A 144 33.01 12.51 -17.13
CA THR A 144 32.89 11.25 -16.38
C THR A 144 33.74 10.16 -17.04
N THR A 145 34.58 9.49 -16.26
CA THR A 145 35.38 8.36 -16.73
C THR A 145 34.44 7.21 -17.14
N PRO A 146 34.61 6.63 -18.35
CA PRO A 146 33.88 5.43 -18.76
C PRO A 146 34.11 4.28 -17.79
N GLY A 147 33.07 3.51 -17.51
CA GLY A 147 33.11 2.41 -16.55
C GLY A 147 31.74 2.13 -15.94
N LYS A 148 31.72 1.30 -14.89
CA LYS A 148 30.49 0.89 -14.22
C LYS A 148 30.17 1.83 -13.07
N GLY A 149 29.12 2.64 -13.23
CA GLY A 149 28.54 3.43 -12.15
C GLY A 149 27.45 2.62 -11.43
N GLN A 150 27.20 2.93 -10.17
CA GLN A 150 26.21 2.22 -9.36
C GLN A 150 25.03 3.12 -9.05
N VAL A 151 23.82 2.65 -9.34
CA VAL A 151 22.57 3.32 -8.97
C VAL A 151 22.03 2.65 -7.71
N ILE A 152 21.66 3.46 -6.73
CA ILE A 152 21.04 3.02 -5.49
C ILE A 152 19.70 3.73 -5.39
N VAL A 153 18.62 2.96 -5.44
CA VAL A 153 17.26 3.48 -5.27
C VAL A 153 16.74 2.97 -3.94
N THR A 154 16.21 3.83 -3.09
CA THR A 154 15.49 3.44 -1.87
C THR A 154 14.03 3.82 -1.99
N VAL A 155 13.14 2.88 -1.70
CA VAL A 155 11.69 3.03 -1.82
C VAL A 155 11.05 2.70 -0.48
N GLY A 156 10.11 3.52 -0.04
CA GLY A 156 9.33 3.30 1.17
C GLY A 156 9.73 4.22 2.33
N ASP A 157 8.74 4.50 3.18
CA ASP A 157 8.91 5.36 4.35
C ASP A 157 9.08 4.51 5.63
N THR A 158 8.16 3.58 5.87
CA THR A 158 8.18 2.66 7.02
C THR A 158 9.03 1.41 6.75
N GLU A 159 8.82 0.76 5.60
CA GLU A 159 9.64 -0.37 5.14
C GLU A 159 10.50 0.06 3.95
N LYS A 160 11.74 0.46 4.23
CA LYS A 160 12.69 0.90 3.21
C LYS A 160 13.25 -0.31 2.45
N LYS A 161 13.01 -0.37 1.14
CA LYS A 161 13.63 -1.33 0.22
C LYS A 161 14.67 -0.64 -0.63
N THR A 162 15.89 -1.15 -0.62
CA THR A 162 17.00 -0.61 -1.41
C THR A 162 17.30 -1.51 -2.60
N TYR A 163 17.41 -0.91 -3.77
CA TYR A 163 17.72 -1.54 -5.04
C TYR A 163 19.05 -1.02 -5.55
N LYS A 164 19.91 -1.95 -5.97
CA LYS A 164 21.22 -1.62 -6.55
C LYS A 164 21.20 -2.02 -8.01
N GLY A 165 21.47 -1.06 -8.88
CA GLY A 165 21.65 -1.25 -10.30
C GLY A 165 23.03 -0.79 -10.74
N VAL A 166 23.42 -1.21 -11.94
CA VAL A 166 24.68 -0.80 -12.56
C VAL A 166 24.38 -0.12 -13.88
N ILE A 167 24.97 1.05 -14.10
CA ILE A 167 24.96 1.75 -15.38
C ILE A 167 26.37 1.67 -15.94
N GLU A 168 26.51 1.06 -17.11
CA GLU A 168 27.77 1.05 -17.84
C GLU A 168 27.88 2.31 -18.71
N VAL A 169 28.83 3.17 -18.37
CA VAL A 169 29.14 4.41 -19.07
C VAL A 169 30.22 4.14 -20.11
N ILE A 170 29.91 4.42 -21.38
CA ILE A 170 30.81 4.22 -22.52
C ILE A 170 31.23 5.56 -23.14
N LYS A 171 32.38 5.58 -23.84
CA LYS A 171 32.76 6.75 -24.65
C LYS A 171 31.81 6.91 -25.83
N PRO A 172 31.58 8.13 -26.32
CA PRO A 172 30.86 8.32 -27.57
C PRO A 172 31.67 7.62 -28.66
N ILE A 173 31.01 6.87 -29.52
CA ILE A 173 31.67 6.33 -30.72
C ILE A 173 32.10 7.55 -31.54
N SER A 174 33.40 7.85 -31.56
CA SER A 174 33.94 8.89 -32.43
C SER A 174 33.58 8.49 -33.86
N SER A 175 32.72 9.27 -34.52
CA SER A 175 32.49 9.13 -35.95
C SER A 175 33.84 9.22 -36.67
N PRO A 176 34.17 8.28 -37.58
CA PRO A 176 35.37 8.37 -38.41
C PRO A 176 35.33 9.60 -39.32
#